data_AF-B0YNX1-F1
#
_entry.id   AF-B0YNX1-F1
#
_cell.length_a   1.000
_cell.length_b   1.000
_cell.length_c   1.000
_cell.angle_alpha   90.00
_cell.angle_beta   90.00
_cell.angle_gamma   90.00
#
_symmetry.space_group_name_H-M   'P 1'
#
loop_
_entity.id
_entity.type
_entity.pdbx_description
1 polymer ?
#
loop_
_entity_poly.entity_id
_entity_poly.type
_entity_poly.pdbx_seq_one_letter_code
_entity_poly.pdbx_strand_id
1 'polypeptide(L)'
;IRTADNGHQQLTKQGRQLAQLPIDPRLARMVLAAQKNACVREVMIIASALSIQDPRERPLDKQQAADEKHRRFADKNSDFLSFVHLWDHLLEQQKTLSSGQFRQLCRRDFLSYLRLREWQDIHRQLSQTVKLLRLPVNTVTADHRTVHSALLTGLLSHIGQKDSEKTEFTGAHSARFAIFPASQLFKKPPKWIMVAQLLETSRLWGRIAARIEPEWIEPLAPHLVKYHYSDPHWEKSQGAVMANEKVTLFGLPIVASRKINYGAIDPPLCRELFIRHGLVEGQWQTRHVFFHANLQLLAEVEAMEHKSRRRDILVDDETLFTFYEQRIGADVVSARHFDSWWKKARQIE
;
A
#
# COMPACT_ATOMS: atom_id res chain seq x y z
N ILE A 1 16.44 -10.08 7.20
CA ILE A 1 17.38 -10.67 8.19
C ILE A 1 16.73 -10.51 9.56
N ARG A 2 16.97 -11.41 10.52
CA ARG A 2 16.57 -11.26 11.93
C ARG A 2 17.82 -11.24 12.80
N THR A 3 17.82 -10.47 13.87
CA THR A 3 18.87 -10.53 14.90
C THR A 3 18.51 -11.67 15.86
N ALA A 4 19.39 -12.64 16.02
CA ALA A 4 19.24 -13.70 17.01
C ALA A 4 19.64 -13.18 18.41
N ASP A 5 19.24 -13.90 19.45
CA ASP A 5 19.46 -13.50 20.86
C ASP A 5 20.96 -13.35 21.20
N ASN A 6 21.84 -13.98 20.43
CA ASN A 6 23.29 -13.86 20.53
C ASN A 6 23.88 -12.70 19.70
N GLY A 7 23.05 -11.76 19.24
CA GLY A 7 23.46 -10.60 18.43
C GLY A 7 23.79 -10.92 16.97
N HIS A 8 23.85 -12.19 16.56
CA HIS A 8 24.18 -12.56 15.18
C HIS A 8 22.99 -12.39 14.23
N GLN A 9 23.28 -11.89 13.04
CA GLN A 9 22.31 -11.76 11.96
C GLN A 9 22.03 -13.10 11.27
N GLN A 10 20.77 -13.50 11.20
CA GLN A 10 20.33 -14.73 10.54
C GLN A 10 19.33 -14.42 9.41
N LEU A 11 19.40 -15.20 8.33
CA LEU A 11 18.37 -15.16 7.29
C LEU A 11 17.03 -15.68 7.83
N THR A 12 15.97 -14.91 7.60
CA THR A 12 14.59 -15.34 7.82
C THR A 12 14.24 -16.48 6.86
N LYS A 13 13.15 -17.21 7.10
CA LYS A 13 12.67 -18.24 6.15
C LYS A 13 12.56 -17.69 4.73
N GLN A 14 11.95 -16.51 4.59
CA GLN A 14 11.88 -15.81 3.31
C GLN A 14 13.26 -15.39 2.78
N GLY A 15 14.15 -14.89 3.64
CA GLY A 15 15.53 -14.56 3.26
C GLY A 15 16.31 -15.75 2.70
N ARG A 16 16.11 -16.95 3.25
CA ARG A 16 16.72 -18.18 2.73
C ARG A 16 16.16 -18.59 1.37
N GLN A 17 14.87 -18.35 1.11
CA GLN A 17 14.27 -18.59 -0.21
C GLN A 17 14.78 -17.58 -1.24
N LEU A 18 14.92 -16.30 -0.85
CA LEU A 18 15.47 -15.25 -1.71
C LEU A 18 16.90 -15.57 -2.15
N ALA A 19 17.74 -16.01 -1.22
CA ALA A 19 19.14 -16.33 -1.47
C ALA A 19 19.36 -17.50 -2.46
N GLN A 20 18.31 -18.29 -2.76
CA GLN A 20 18.39 -19.37 -3.75
C GLN A 20 18.13 -18.90 -5.18
N LEU A 21 17.52 -17.73 -5.37
CA LEU A 21 17.17 -17.19 -6.69
C LEU A 21 18.38 -16.50 -7.33
N PRO A 22 18.76 -16.83 -8.59
CA PRO A 22 19.99 -16.34 -9.22
C PRO A 22 19.83 -14.93 -9.82
N ILE A 23 19.19 -14.02 -9.10
CA ILE A 23 18.89 -12.65 -9.55
C ILE A 23 18.99 -11.66 -8.37
N ASP A 24 18.96 -10.36 -8.66
CA ASP A 24 18.97 -9.31 -7.65
C ASP A 24 17.90 -9.55 -6.56
N PRO A 25 18.21 -9.34 -5.26
CA PRO A 25 17.28 -9.59 -4.16
C PRO A 25 15.91 -8.88 -4.29
N ARG A 26 15.83 -7.70 -4.92
CA ARG A 26 14.55 -7.02 -5.14
C ARG A 26 13.71 -7.75 -6.17
N LEU A 27 14.33 -8.19 -7.27
CA LEU A 27 13.65 -8.97 -8.31
C LEU A 27 13.23 -10.35 -7.76
N ALA A 28 14.11 -11.00 -6.99
CA ALA A 28 13.82 -12.23 -6.28
C ALA A 28 12.60 -12.07 -5.34
N ARG A 29 12.50 -10.92 -4.65
CA ARG A 29 11.36 -10.59 -3.77
C ARG A 29 10.05 -10.50 -4.51
N MET A 30 10.05 -9.99 -5.74
CA MET A 30 8.87 -9.95 -6.62
C MET A 30 8.45 -11.37 -7.01
N VAL A 31 9.39 -12.22 -7.42
CA VAL A 31 9.11 -13.61 -7.82
C VAL A 31 8.52 -14.41 -6.65
N LEU A 32 9.06 -14.27 -5.44
CA LEU A 32 8.47 -14.91 -4.25
C LEU A 32 7.09 -14.34 -3.89
N ALA A 33 6.84 -13.04 -4.11
CA ALA A 33 5.52 -12.44 -3.88
C ALA A 33 4.47 -12.97 -4.86
N ALA A 34 4.88 -13.24 -6.10
CA ALA A 34 3.99 -13.60 -7.20
C ALA A 34 3.20 -14.89 -6.94
N GLN A 35 3.72 -15.79 -6.08
CA GLN A 35 2.98 -16.98 -5.63
C GLN A 35 1.63 -16.63 -5.01
N LYS A 36 1.59 -15.60 -4.13
CA LYS A 36 0.36 -15.22 -3.42
C LYS A 36 -0.69 -14.62 -4.35
N ASN A 37 -0.24 -14.08 -5.49
CA ASN A 37 -1.05 -13.35 -6.44
C ASN A 37 -1.33 -14.15 -7.73
N ALA A 38 -0.93 -15.44 -7.78
CA ALA A 38 -1.07 -16.29 -8.96
C ALA A 38 -0.54 -15.67 -10.27
N CYS A 39 0.61 -14.99 -10.21
CA CYS A 39 1.23 -14.29 -11.36
C CYS A 39 2.72 -14.62 -11.53
N VAL A 40 3.14 -15.81 -11.10
CA VAL A 40 4.54 -16.24 -11.11
C VAL A 40 5.12 -16.24 -12.53
N ARG A 41 4.33 -16.64 -13.54
CA ARG A 41 4.75 -16.66 -14.95
C ARG A 41 5.16 -15.27 -15.43
N GLU A 42 4.28 -14.30 -15.29
CA GLU A 42 4.47 -12.92 -15.73
C GLU A 42 5.64 -12.28 -14.98
N VAL A 43 5.69 -12.47 -13.66
CA VAL A 43 6.74 -11.88 -12.82
C VAL A 43 8.11 -12.51 -13.09
N MET A 44 8.20 -13.81 -13.41
CA MET A 44 9.47 -14.41 -13.85
C MET A 44 9.97 -13.80 -15.15
N ILE A 45 9.08 -13.63 -16.14
CA ILE A 45 9.41 -13.00 -17.44
C ILE A 45 9.93 -11.58 -17.22
N ILE A 46 9.22 -10.81 -16.41
CA ILE A 46 9.59 -9.42 -16.10
C ILE A 46 10.90 -9.37 -15.32
N ALA A 47 11.05 -10.17 -14.26
CA ALA A 47 12.24 -10.19 -13.43
C ALA A 47 13.49 -10.58 -14.24
N SER A 48 13.40 -11.58 -15.12
CA SER A 48 14.52 -11.95 -15.98
C SER A 48 14.83 -10.86 -17.01
N ALA A 49 13.83 -10.13 -17.51
CA ALA A 49 14.04 -9.00 -18.43
C ALA A 49 14.77 -7.84 -17.74
N LEU A 50 14.39 -7.54 -16.50
CA LEU A 50 14.99 -6.46 -15.71
C LEU A 50 16.42 -6.76 -15.23
N SER A 51 16.82 -8.04 -15.23
CA SER A 51 18.18 -8.48 -14.90
C SER A 51 19.19 -8.29 -16.03
N ILE A 52 18.73 -7.95 -17.24
CA ILE A 52 19.59 -7.77 -18.41
C ILE A 52 19.41 -6.37 -19.01
N GLN A 53 20.23 -6.05 -19.99
CA GLN A 53 19.96 -4.90 -20.83
C GLN A 53 18.73 -5.15 -21.72
N ASP A 54 17.90 -4.12 -21.93
CA ASP A 54 16.69 -4.24 -22.75
C ASP A 54 17.02 -4.83 -24.15
N PRO A 55 16.35 -5.91 -24.57
CA PRO A 55 16.58 -6.54 -25.86
C PRO A 55 16.10 -5.68 -27.04
N ARG A 56 15.24 -4.69 -26.80
CA ARG A 56 14.79 -3.75 -27.82
C ARG A 56 15.89 -2.76 -28.16
N GLU A 57 16.22 -2.68 -29.45
CA GLU A 57 17.21 -1.74 -29.97
C GLU A 57 16.50 -0.51 -30.55
N ARG A 58 17.05 0.67 -30.28
CA ARG A 58 16.50 1.93 -30.79
C ARG A 58 17.62 2.79 -31.41
N PRO A 59 18.15 2.41 -32.59
CA PRO A 59 19.21 3.16 -33.27
C PRO A 59 18.77 4.60 -33.54
N LEU A 60 19.71 5.56 -33.44
CA LEU A 60 19.41 7.00 -33.57
C LEU A 60 18.84 7.35 -34.97
N ASP A 61 19.31 6.67 -36.00
CA ASP A 61 18.89 6.83 -37.40
C ASP A 61 17.53 6.17 -37.71
N LYS A 62 17.07 5.23 -36.88
CA LYS A 62 15.88 4.40 -37.11
C LYS A 62 14.89 4.39 -35.95
N GLN A 63 14.89 5.44 -35.13
CA GLN A 63 14.04 5.51 -33.94
C GLN A 63 12.56 5.31 -34.26
N GLN A 64 12.02 5.99 -35.29
CA GLN A 64 10.60 5.88 -35.65
C GLN A 64 10.21 4.46 -36.07
N ALA A 65 11.06 3.82 -36.90
CA ALA A 65 10.83 2.44 -37.35
C ALA A 65 10.91 1.44 -36.19
N ALA A 66 11.87 1.60 -35.27
CA ALA A 66 11.97 0.78 -34.06
C ALA A 66 10.74 0.96 -33.16
N ASP A 67 10.36 2.22 -32.89
CA ASP A 67 9.20 2.55 -32.07
C ASP A 67 7.91 1.97 -32.64
N GLU A 68 7.73 1.98 -33.96
CA GLU A 68 6.60 1.35 -34.64
C GLU A 68 6.57 -0.17 -34.42
N LYS A 69 7.72 -0.85 -34.59
CA LYS A 69 7.84 -2.30 -34.38
C LYS A 69 7.61 -2.69 -32.92
N HIS A 70 8.03 -1.87 -31.97
CA HIS A 70 7.90 -2.17 -30.54
C HIS A 70 6.52 -1.80 -29.98
N ARG A 71 5.82 -0.83 -30.59
CA ARG A 71 4.49 -0.39 -30.16
C ARG A 71 3.44 -1.50 -30.16
N ARG A 72 3.58 -2.54 -31.00
CA ARG A 72 2.66 -3.70 -30.99
C ARG A 72 2.66 -4.48 -29.67
N PHE A 73 3.69 -4.32 -28.84
CA PHE A 73 3.79 -4.94 -27.52
C PHE A 73 3.43 -3.97 -26.39
N ALA A 74 3.17 -2.70 -26.70
CA ALA A 74 2.83 -1.68 -25.73
C ALA A 74 1.58 -2.08 -24.92
N ASP A 75 1.67 -2.01 -23.60
CA ASP A 75 0.49 -1.95 -22.75
C ASP A 75 0.19 -0.50 -22.39
N LYS A 76 -1.10 -0.14 -22.32
CA LYS A 76 -1.52 1.25 -22.09
C LYS A 76 -1.15 1.76 -20.70
N ASN A 77 -1.01 0.87 -19.74
CA ASN A 77 -0.85 1.19 -18.33
C ASN A 77 0.46 0.62 -17.73
N SER A 78 1.28 -0.11 -18.50
CA SER A 78 2.45 -0.81 -17.98
C SER A 78 3.54 -1.10 -19.01
N ASP A 79 4.70 -0.45 -18.88
CA ASP A 79 5.88 -0.86 -19.63
C ASP A 79 6.41 -2.25 -19.22
N PHE A 80 6.06 -2.73 -18.01
CA PHE A 80 6.43 -4.06 -17.55
C PHE A 80 5.70 -5.14 -18.35
N LEU A 81 4.38 -4.98 -18.58
CA LEU A 81 3.59 -5.94 -19.36
C LEU A 81 4.01 -5.99 -20.82
N SER A 82 4.65 -4.94 -21.34
CA SER A 82 5.25 -5.00 -22.68
C SER A 82 6.33 -6.07 -22.81
N PHE A 83 7.05 -6.41 -21.74
CA PHE A 83 7.97 -7.55 -21.75
C PHE A 83 7.22 -8.87 -21.84
N VAL A 84 6.08 -9.01 -21.16
CA VAL A 84 5.24 -10.22 -21.23
C VAL A 84 4.71 -10.42 -22.65
N HIS A 85 4.15 -9.35 -23.26
CA HIS A 85 3.66 -9.41 -24.64
C HIS A 85 4.76 -9.73 -25.65
N LEU A 86 5.94 -9.12 -25.49
CA LEU A 86 7.10 -9.40 -26.35
C LEU A 86 7.55 -10.85 -26.18
N TRP A 87 7.65 -11.34 -24.95
CA TRP A 87 8.06 -12.71 -24.65
C TRP A 87 7.12 -13.73 -25.30
N ASP A 88 5.80 -13.54 -25.16
CA ASP A 88 4.79 -14.44 -25.71
C ASP A 88 4.87 -14.50 -27.24
N HIS A 89 4.99 -13.34 -27.89
CA HIS A 89 5.21 -13.28 -29.32
C HIS A 89 6.48 -14.01 -29.76
N LEU A 90 7.60 -13.81 -29.04
CA LEU A 90 8.86 -14.47 -29.39
C LEU A 90 8.77 -16.00 -29.26
N LEU A 91 8.11 -16.50 -28.22
CA LEU A 91 7.89 -17.94 -28.06
C LEU A 91 7.04 -18.53 -29.18
N GLU A 92 6.00 -17.83 -29.64
CA GLU A 92 5.20 -18.25 -30.79
C GLU A 92 6.04 -18.30 -32.06
N GLN A 93 6.81 -17.25 -32.36
CA GLN A 93 7.64 -17.19 -33.55
C GLN A 93 8.74 -18.26 -33.55
N GLN A 94 9.30 -18.60 -32.39
CA GLN A 94 10.31 -19.66 -32.27
C GLN A 94 9.75 -21.07 -32.51
N LYS A 95 8.45 -21.29 -32.32
CA LYS A 95 7.80 -22.58 -32.66
C LYS A 95 7.63 -22.76 -34.16
N THR A 96 7.48 -21.67 -34.90
CA THR A 96 7.15 -21.69 -36.33
C THR A 96 8.36 -21.46 -37.24
N LEU A 97 9.35 -20.68 -36.80
CA LEU A 97 10.48 -20.25 -37.62
C LEU A 97 11.74 -21.10 -37.36
N SER A 98 12.55 -21.30 -38.40
CA SER A 98 13.90 -21.83 -38.22
C SER A 98 14.81 -20.84 -37.49
N SER A 99 15.93 -21.32 -36.93
CA SER A 99 16.91 -20.46 -36.22
C SER A 99 17.42 -19.29 -37.08
N GLY A 100 17.59 -19.51 -38.39
CA GLY A 100 18.01 -18.45 -39.34
C GLY A 100 16.92 -17.40 -39.55
N GLN A 101 15.69 -17.86 -39.81
CA GLN A 101 14.52 -16.98 -39.99
C GLN A 101 14.22 -16.18 -38.72
N PHE A 102 14.34 -16.79 -37.54
CA PHE A 102 14.15 -16.10 -36.27
C PHE A 102 15.21 -15.02 -36.02
N ARG A 103 16.48 -15.25 -36.38
CA ARG A 103 17.51 -14.21 -36.33
C ARG A 103 17.22 -13.05 -37.28
N GLN A 104 16.73 -13.35 -38.48
CA GLN A 104 16.30 -12.32 -39.44
C GLN A 104 15.11 -11.51 -38.92
N LEU A 105 14.12 -12.17 -38.28
CA LEU A 105 13.00 -11.53 -37.59
C LEU A 105 13.50 -10.55 -36.53
N CYS A 106 14.41 -11.00 -35.65
CA CYS A 106 14.97 -10.15 -34.59
C CYS A 106 15.61 -8.89 -35.18
N ARG A 107 16.44 -9.04 -36.22
CA ARG A 107 17.08 -7.89 -36.89
C ARG A 107 16.06 -6.95 -37.54
N ARG A 108 15.03 -7.48 -38.19
CA ARG A 108 13.98 -6.69 -38.85
C ARG A 108 13.14 -5.89 -37.84
N ASP A 109 12.91 -6.47 -36.67
CA ASP A 109 12.04 -5.91 -35.65
C ASP A 109 12.82 -5.16 -34.55
N PHE A 110 14.09 -4.83 -34.83
CA PHE A 110 14.99 -4.09 -33.93
C PHE A 110 15.14 -4.75 -32.55
N LEU A 111 15.42 -6.04 -32.55
CA LEU A 111 15.67 -6.84 -31.35
C LEU A 111 17.08 -7.44 -31.38
N SER A 112 17.79 -7.28 -30.28
CA SER A 112 19.11 -7.86 -30.09
C SER A 112 19.01 -9.36 -29.80
N TYR A 113 19.39 -10.19 -30.78
CA TYR A 113 19.32 -11.65 -30.64
C TYR A 113 20.14 -12.18 -29.45
N LEU A 114 21.29 -11.57 -29.15
CA LEU A 114 22.13 -11.96 -28.01
C LEU A 114 21.43 -11.71 -26.68
N ARG A 115 20.83 -10.51 -26.50
CA ARG A 115 20.08 -10.19 -25.28
C ARG A 115 18.81 -11.03 -25.14
N LEU A 116 18.16 -11.38 -26.25
CA LEU A 116 17.03 -12.32 -26.22
C LEU A 116 17.45 -13.70 -25.71
N ARG A 117 18.60 -14.22 -26.16
CA ARG A 117 19.15 -15.47 -25.63
C ARG A 117 19.47 -15.37 -24.15
N GLU A 118 20.12 -14.29 -23.74
CA GLU A 118 20.43 -14.02 -22.33
C GLU A 118 19.16 -13.99 -21.46
N TRP A 119 18.13 -13.29 -21.92
CA TRP A 119 16.82 -13.24 -21.26
C TRP A 119 16.23 -14.64 -21.09
N GLN A 120 16.27 -15.45 -22.16
CA GLN A 120 15.77 -16.83 -22.15
C GLN A 120 16.56 -17.74 -21.22
N ASP A 121 17.88 -17.57 -21.15
CA ASP A 121 18.74 -18.36 -20.28
C ASP A 121 18.51 -18.00 -18.80
N ILE A 122 18.40 -16.72 -18.44
CA ILE A 122 18.05 -16.29 -17.07
C ILE A 122 16.66 -16.77 -16.68
N HIS A 123 15.67 -16.64 -17.57
CA HIS A 123 14.32 -17.15 -17.30
C HIS A 123 14.32 -18.67 -17.07
N ARG A 124 15.12 -19.44 -17.83
CA ARG A 124 15.27 -20.89 -17.66
C ARG A 124 15.86 -21.23 -16.30
N GLN A 125 16.92 -20.54 -15.88
CA GLN A 125 17.55 -20.71 -14.56
C GLN A 125 16.55 -20.37 -13.44
N LEU A 126 15.84 -19.26 -13.55
CA LEU A 126 14.83 -18.84 -12.59
C LEU A 126 13.70 -19.88 -12.45
N SER A 127 13.23 -20.40 -13.59
CA SER A 127 12.19 -21.45 -13.62
C SER A 127 12.63 -22.74 -12.92
N GLN A 128 13.90 -23.13 -13.03
CA GLN A 128 14.45 -24.29 -12.33
C GLN A 128 14.43 -24.08 -10.81
N THR A 129 14.86 -22.91 -10.33
CA THR A 129 14.82 -22.59 -8.89
C THR A 129 13.39 -22.48 -8.36
N VAL A 130 12.49 -21.85 -9.11
CA VAL A 130 11.06 -21.72 -8.77
C VAL A 130 10.41 -23.10 -8.62
N LYS A 131 10.76 -24.06 -9.49
CA LYS A 131 10.33 -25.46 -9.39
C LYS A 131 10.91 -26.15 -8.16
N LEU A 132 12.19 -25.93 -7.83
CA LEU A 132 12.83 -26.47 -6.62
C LEU A 132 12.14 -25.94 -5.34
N LEU A 133 11.78 -24.66 -5.33
CA LEU A 133 11.03 -24.00 -4.26
C LEU A 133 9.54 -24.38 -4.21
N ARG A 134 9.07 -25.20 -5.17
CA ARG A 134 7.67 -25.65 -5.32
C ARG A 134 6.67 -24.49 -5.40
N LEU A 135 7.06 -23.41 -6.08
CA LEU A 135 6.17 -22.29 -6.32
C LEU A 135 5.25 -22.62 -7.51
N PRO A 136 3.91 -22.54 -7.35
CA PRO A 136 2.98 -22.83 -8.42
C PRO A 136 3.08 -21.77 -9.52
N VAL A 137 3.28 -22.21 -10.76
CA VAL A 137 3.28 -21.33 -11.94
C VAL A 137 1.88 -21.32 -12.54
N ASN A 138 1.31 -20.13 -12.70
CA ASN A 138 0.00 -19.94 -13.29
C ASN A 138 0.00 -20.26 -14.80
N THR A 139 -1.11 -20.85 -15.25
CA THR A 139 -1.39 -21.12 -16.67
C THR A 139 -2.33 -20.08 -17.29
N VAL A 140 -3.19 -19.50 -16.46
CA VAL A 140 -4.08 -18.39 -16.85
C VAL A 140 -3.32 -17.09 -16.69
N THR A 141 -3.47 -16.20 -17.68
CA THR A 141 -2.88 -14.85 -17.65
C THR A 141 -3.34 -14.09 -16.41
N ALA A 142 -2.38 -13.57 -15.66
CA ALA A 142 -2.67 -12.76 -14.49
C ALA A 142 -3.18 -11.36 -14.86
N ASP A 143 -4.07 -10.80 -14.03
CA ASP A 143 -4.57 -9.45 -14.23
C ASP A 143 -3.53 -8.37 -13.86
N HIS A 144 -3.79 -7.13 -14.26
CA HIS A 144 -2.90 -6.00 -14.00
C HIS A 144 -2.56 -5.87 -12.50
N ARG A 145 -3.56 -5.91 -11.63
CA ARG A 145 -3.37 -5.63 -10.21
C ARG A 145 -2.50 -6.70 -9.55
N THR A 146 -2.72 -7.98 -9.84
CA THR A 146 -1.96 -9.08 -9.23
C THR A 146 -0.48 -9.04 -9.58
N VAL A 147 -0.15 -8.85 -10.87
CA VAL A 147 1.23 -8.68 -11.34
C VAL A 147 1.88 -7.48 -10.65
N HIS A 148 1.23 -6.32 -10.68
CA HIS A 148 1.83 -5.08 -10.19
C HIS A 148 1.95 -5.05 -8.67
N SER A 149 1.04 -5.70 -7.94
CA SER A 149 1.16 -5.89 -6.49
C SER A 149 2.36 -6.78 -6.14
N ALA A 150 2.69 -7.78 -6.97
CA ALA A 150 3.90 -8.59 -6.76
C ALA A 150 5.17 -7.78 -7.04
N LEU A 151 5.21 -7.00 -8.14
CA LEU A 151 6.32 -6.13 -8.48
C LEU A 151 6.59 -5.06 -7.40
N LEU A 152 5.54 -4.46 -6.84
CA LEU A 152 5.64 -3.46 -5.78
C LEU A 152 6.45 -3.96 -4.59
N THR A 153 6.41 -5.26 -4.26
CA THR A 153 7.18 -5.79 -3.12
C THR A 153 8.70 -5.62 -3.25
N GLY A 154 9.23 -5.47 -4.46
CA GLY A 154 10.64 -5.13 -4.70
C GLY A 154 10.88 -3.66 -5.09
N LEU A 155 9.81 -2.90 -5.35
CA LEU A 155 9.85 -1.52 -5.86
C LEU A 155 9.20 -0.49 -4.93
N LEU A 156 9.01 -0.79 -3.65
CA LEU A 156 8.37 0.11 -2.68
C LEU A 156 9.05 1.50 -2.58
N SER A 157 10.35 1.59 -2.84
CA SER A 157 11.10 2.86 -2.88
C SER A 157 11.09 3.54 -4.25
N HIS A 158 10.55 2.89 -5.29
CA HIS A 158 10.49 3.39 -6.67
C HIS A 158 9.04 3.73 -7.07
N ILE A 159 8.24 4.19 -6.12
CA ILE A 159 6.89 4.72 -6.35
C ILE A 159 6.93 6.23 -6.52
N GLY A 160 5.93 6.79 -7.21
CA GLY A 160 5.77 8.23 -7.37
C GLY A 160 4.32 8.66 -7.43
N GLN A 161 4.02 9.78 -6.77
CA GLN A 161 2.77 10.50 -6.90
C GLN A 161 2.98 11.71 -7.79
N LYS A 162 2.16 11.84 -8.83
CA LYS A 162 2.18 12.97 -9.75
C LYS A 162 1.79 14.24 -9.01
N ASP A 163 2.56 15.29 -9.24
CA ASP A 163 2.23 16.65 -8.83
C ASP A 163 0.97 17.15 -9.58
N SER A 164 0.15 17.98 -8.93
CA SER A 164 -1.05 18.54 -9.57
C SER A 164 -0.71 19.55 -10.66
N GLU A 165 0.41 20.26 -10.52
CA GLU A 165 0.78 21.37 -11.40
C GLU A 165 1.87 21.01 -12.41
N LYS A 166 2.67 19.97 -12.11
CA LYS A 166 3.86 19.60 -12.89
C LYS A 166 3.72 18.23 -13.53
N THR A 167 4.53 17.95 -14.56
CA THR A 167 4.68 16.61 -15.15
C THR A 167 5.59 15.69 -14.33
N GLU A 168 5.99 16.15 -13.16
CA GLU A 168 6.89 15.46 -12.24
C GLU A 168 6.15 14.66 -11.19
N PHE A 169 6.89 13.69 -10.64
CA PHE A 169 6.45 12.83 -9.56
C PHE A 169 7.29 13.12 -8.32
N THR A 170 6.60 13.24 -7.19
CA THR A 170 7.23 13.12 -5.88
C THR A 170 7.33 11.63 -5.55
N GLY A 171 8.55 11.16 -5.35
CA GLY A 171 8.90 9.80 -4.99
C GLY A 171 9.25 9.64 -3.51
N ALA A 172 9.68 8.43 -3.16
CA ALA A 172 10.19 8.12 -1.83
C ALA A 172 11.31 9.10 -1.42
N HIS A 173 11.32 9.50 -0.15
CA HIS A 173 12.29 10.44 0.41
C HIS A 173 12.30 11.80 -0.31
N SER A 174 11.12 12.22 -0.80
CA SER A 174 10.93 13.49 -1.52
C SER A 174 11.72 13.63 -2.82
N ALA A 175 12.21 12.52 -3.39
CA ALA A 175 12.89 12.54 -4.69
C ALA A 175 11.93 13.05 -5.78
N ARG A 176 12.43 13.88 -6.69
CA ARG A 176 11.64 14.42 -7.81
C ARG A 176 12.10 13.81 -9.12
N PHE A 177 11.20 13.14 -9.84
CA PHE A 177 11.54 12.48 -11.10
C PHE A 177 10.45 12.63 -12.16
N ALA A 178 10.80 12.43 -13.43
CA ALA A 178 9.83 12.30 -14.51
C ALA A 178 9.89 10.91 -15.14
N ILE A 179 8.80 10.50 -15.79
CA ILE A 179 8.77 9.28 -16.60
C ILE A 179 9.68 9.47 -17.81
N PHE A 180 10.48 8.46 -18.12
CA PHE A 180 11.35 8.49 -19.29
C PHE A 180 10.53 8.57 -20.60
N PRO A 181 10.93 9.39 -21.60
CA PRO A 181 10.11 9.64 -22.80
C PRO A 181 9.71 8.43 -23.63
N ALA A 182 10.47 7.34 -23.55
CA ALA A 182 10.16 6.09 -24.28
C ALA A 182 9.01 5.28 -23.65
N SER A 183 8.56 5.62 -22.44
CA SER A 183 7.43 4.95 -21.78
C SER A 183 6.10 5.25 -22.46
N GLN A 184 5.19 4.28 -22.47
CA GLN A 184 3.81 4.51 -22.93
C GLN A 184 3.05 5.50 -22.04
N LEU A 185 3.45 5.59 -20.77
CA LEU A 185 2.81 6.47 -19.79
C LEU A 185 3.32 7.91 -19.86
N PHE A 186 4.32 8.21 -20.70
CA PHE A 186 4.94 9.54 -20.77
C PHE A 186 3.95 10.64 -21.20
N LYS A 187 3.11 10.36 -22.21
CA LYS A 187 2.17 11.35 -22.76
C LYS A 187 0.97 11.62 -21.83
N LYS A 188 0.50 10.59 -21.14
CA LYS A 188 -0.65 10.65 -20.23
C LYS A 188 -0.30 9.98 -18.90
N PRO A 189 0.56 10.62 -18.09
CA PRO A 189 1.02 10.04 -16.83
C PRO A 189 -0.15 9.93 -15.83
N PRO A 190 -0.36 8.75 -15.21
CA PRO A 190 -1.38 8.57 -14.18
C PRO A 190 -0.94 9.24 -12.87
N LYS A 191 -1.87 9.35 -11.92
CA LYS A 191 -1.62 9.99 -10.61
C LYS A 191 -0.58 9.23 -9.79
N TRP A 192 -0.56 7.91 -9.86
CA TRP A 192 0.38 7.06 -9.14
C TRP A 192 1.07 6.09 -10.09
N ILE A 193 2.39 5.98 -9.92
CA ILE A 193 3.22 5.05 -10.69
C ILE A 193 4.18 4.30 -9.78
N MET A 194 4.63 3.14 -10.27
CA MET A 194 5.93 2.59 -9.91
C MET A 194 6.84 2.57 -11.13
N VAL A 195 8.15 2.57 -10.90
CA VAL A 195 9.18 2.45 -11.94
C VAL A 195 10.19 1.36 -11.57
N ALA A 196 10.74 0.66 -12.57
CA ALA A 196 11.76 -0.35 -12.29
C ALA A 196 13.06 0.30 -11.79
N GLN A 197 13.42 1.45 -12.36
CA GLN A 197 14.70 2.10 -12.10
C GLN A 197 14.55 3.62 -12.05
N LEU A 198 15.32 4.25 -11.18
CA LEU A 198 15.54 5.69 -11.12
C LEU A 198 16.98 5.96 -11.55
N LEU A 199 17.18 6.67 -12.66
CA LEU A 199 18.50 6.99 -13.20
C LEU A 199 18.67 8.49 -13.35
N GLU A 200 19.76 9.01 -12.79
CA GLU A 200 20.09 10.43 -12.86
C GLU A 200 21.02 10.68 -14.06
N THR A 201 20.60 11.59 -14.94
CA THR A 201 21.41 12.08 -16.06
C THR A 201 21.44 13.61 -16.04
N SER A 202 20.59 14.27 -16.82
CA SER A 202 20.32 15.71 -16.69
C SER A 202 19.28 16.03 -15.60
N ARG A 203 18.45 15.05 -15.28
CA ARG A 203 17.44 15.03 -14.23
C ARG A 203 17.20 13.57 -13.83
N LEU A 204 16.49 13.35 -12.73
CA LEU A 204 16.10 12.00 -12.32
C LEU A 204 14.98 11.48 -13.22
N TRP A 205 15.24 10.34 -13.87
CA TRP A 205 14.31 9.66 -14.78
C TRP A 205 13.85 8.33 -14.19
N GLY A 206 12.53 8.13 -14.17
CA GLY A 206 11.90 6.84 -13.91
C GLY A 206 11.77 6.04 -15.20
N ARG A 207 12.45 4.90 -15.30
CA ARG A 207 12.40 4.00 -16.46
C ARG A 207 11.57 2.77 -16.16
N ILE A 208 10.84 2.33 -17.19
CA ILE A 208 9.92 1.18 -17.15
C ILE A 208 8.85 1.46 -16.09
N ALA A 209 7.82 2.21 -16.47
CA ALA A 209 6.79 2.69 -15.57
C ALA A 209 5.52 1.84 -15.66
N ALA A 210 4.76 1.81 -14.58
CA ALA A 210 3.39 1.32 -14.62
C ALA A 210 2.48 2.07 -13.66
N ARG A 211 1.20 2.15 -14.05
CA ARG A 211 0.12 2.64 -13.21
C ARG A 211 -0.08 1.70 -12.02
N ILE A 212 -0.17 2.29 -10.84
CA ILE A 212 -0.55 1.61 -9.60
C ILE A 212 -1.65 2.39 -8.90
N GLU A 213 -2.27 1.77 -7.90
CA GLU A 213 -3.09 2.47 -6.93
C GLU A 213 -2.44 2.42 -5.55
N PRO A 214 -2.56 3.49 -4.74
CA PRO A 214 -1.88 3.58 -3.46
C PRO A 214 -2.38 2.54 -2.44
N GLU A 215 -3.64 2.10 -2.53
CA GLU A 215 -4.17 1.05 -1.64
C GLU A 215 -3.51 -0.32 -1.83
N TRP A 216 -2.77 -0.54 -2.93
CA TRP A 216 -2.01 -1.77 -3.12
C TRP A 216 -0.74 -1.82 -2.26
N ILE A 217 -0.28 -0.65 -1.79
CA ILE A 217 1.03 -0.48 -1.14
C ILE A 217 0.98 -0.87 0.34
N GLU A 218 -0.03 -0.38 1.06
CA GLU A 218 -0.12 -0.55 2.52
C GLU A 218 -0.06 -2.02 2.97
N PRO A 219 -0.78 -2.99 2.36
CA PRO A 219 -0.70 -4.39 2.76
C PRO A 219 0.68 -5.04 2.52
N LEU A 220 1.49 -4.47 1.63
CA LEU A 220 2.81 -4.99 1.27
C LEU A 220 3.92 -4.45 2.17
N ALA A 221 3.68 -3.31 2.82
CA ALA A 221 4.69 -2.55 3.54
C ALA A 221 4.35 -2.23 5.01
N PRO A 222 3.65 -3.10 5.79
CA PRO A 222 3.22 -2.77 7.16
C PRO A 222 4.40 -2.45 8.10
N HIS A 223 5.60 -2.92 7.77
CA HIS A 223 6.85 -2.72 8.51
C HIS A 223 7.60 -1.43 8.12
N LEU A 224 7.10 -0.68 7.12
CA LEU A 224 7.75 0.54 6.61
C LEU A 224 6.85 1.77 6.69
N VAL A 225 5.53 1.56 6.70
CA VAL A 225 4.57 2.66 6.80
C VAL A 225 4.60 3.31 8.18
N LYS A 226 4.29 4.60 8.21
CA LYS A 226 4.09 5.37 9.44
C LYS A 226 2.65 5.88 9.50
N TYR A 227 1.98 5.56 10.60
CA TYR A 227 0.62 5.97 10.91
C TYR A 227 0.65 7.29 11.68
N HIS A 228 -0.20 8.23 11.29
CA HIS A 228 -0.40 9.49 11.98
C HIS A 228 -1.89 9.64 12.24
N TYR A 229 -2.24 9.92 13.48
CA TYR A 229 -3.62 10.10 13.91
C TYR A 229 -3.87 11.56 14.22
N SER A 230 -5.06 12.05 13.89
CA SER A 230 -5.46 13.43 14.10
C SER A 230 -6.95 13.52 14.36
N ASP A 231 -7.36 14.60 15.00
CA ASP A 231 -8.77 14.91 15.27
C ASP A 231 -9.54 13.78 15.99
N PRO A 232 -9.05 13.29 17.15
CA PRO A 232 -9.80 12.34 17.95
C PRO A 232 -11.04 13.03 18.55
N HIS A 233 -12.23 12.53 18.20
CA HIS A 233 -13.50 13.10 18.64
C HIS A 233 -14.53 12.01 18.95
N TRP A 234 -15.43 12.30 19.89
CA TRP A 234 -16.58 11.44 20.15
C TRP A 234 -17.55 11.48 18.96
N GLU A 235 -17.88 10.33 18.40
CA GLU A 235 -18.94 10.24 17.40
C GLU A 235 -20.17 9.54 17.97
N LYS A 236 -21.24 10.32 18.18
CA LYS A 236 -22.53 9.87 18.70
C LYS A 236 -23.11 8.66 17.97
N SER A 237 -23.02 8.63 16.64
CA SER A 237 -23.58 7.54 15.81
C SER A 237 -22.82 6.22 15.97
N GLN A 238 -21.51 6.27 16.22
CA GLN A 238 -20.67 5.09 16.45
C GLN A 238 -20.62 4.69 17.93
N GLY A 239 -20.94 5.62 18.84
CA GLY A 239 -20.80 5.41 20.28
C GLY A 239 -19.35 5.14 20.68
N ALA A 240 -18.39 5.73 19.97
CA ALA A 240 -16.96 5.56 20.18
C ALA A 240 -16.20 6.82 19.75
N VAL A 241 -14.97 6.93 20.22
CA VAL A 241 -14.04 7.96 19.74
C VAL A 241 -13.46 7.54 18.40
N MET A 242 -13.58 8.44 17.44
CA MET A 242 -13.13 8.27 16.06
C MET A 242 -12.00 9.25 15.78
N ALA A 243 -11.10 8.89 14.89
CA ALA A 243 -10.00 9.76 14.46
C ALA A 243 -9.74 9.63 12.97
N ASN A 244 -9.05 10.62 12.41
CA ASN A 244 -8.53 10.58 11.05
C ASN A 244 -7.11 9.99 11.06
N GLU A 245 -6.91 8.92 10.29
CA GLU A 245 -5.63 8.26 10.11
C GLU A 245 -5.04 8.59 8.74
N LYS A 246 -3.80 9.07 8.76
CA LYS A 246 -2.95 9.29 7.58
C LYS A 246 -1.81 8.28 7.59
N VAL A 247 -1.66 7.54 6.50
CA VAL A 247 -0.60 6.54 6.33
C VAL A 247 0.41 7.04 5.33
N THR A 248 1.69 7.03 5.73
CA THR A 248 2.79 7.48 4.89
C THR A 248 3.80 6.37 4.65
N LEU A 249 4.36 6.28 3.44
CA LEU A 249 5.48 5.40 3.10
C LEU A 249 6.61 6.27 2.54
N PHE A 250 7.77 6.26 3.18
CA PHE A 250 8.93 7.07 2.78
C PHE A 250 8.59 8.56 2.52
N GLY A 251 7.69 9.13 3.33
CA GLY A 251 7.23 10.53 3.19
C GLY A 251 6.06 10.74 2.24
N LEU A 252 5.68 9.74 1.42
CA LEU A 252 4.53 9.84 0.53
C LEU A 252 3.22 9.45 1.24
N PRO A 253 2.14 10.26 1.14
CA PRO A 253 0.85 9.93 1.72
C PRO A 253 0.12 8.88 0.85
N ILE A 254 0.25 7.61 1.21
CA ILE A 254 -0.46 6.51 0.52
C ILE A 254 -1.93 6.42 0.98
N VAL A 255 -2.24 6.86 2.19
CA VAL A 255 -3.60 7.11 2.66
C VAL A 255 -3.65 8.54 3.17
N ALA A 256 -4.42 9.39 2.48
CA ALA A 256 -4.48 10.82 2.82
C ALA A 256 -5.25 11.07 4.12
N SER A 257 -6.42 10.45 4.26
CA SER A 257 -7.23 10.42 5.47
C SER A 257 -8.19 9.24 5.38
N ARG A 258 -8.25 8.41 6.42
CA ARG A 258 -9.32 7.44 6.62
C ARG A 258 -9.81 7.49 8.06
N LYS A 259 -11.11 7.34 8.23
CA LYS A 259 -11.74 7.34 9.54
C LYS A 259 -11.53 5.99 10.22
N ILE A 260 -11.04 6.01 11.46
CA ILE A 260 -10.81 4.80 12.26
C ILE A 260 -11.39 4.93 13.67
N ASN A 261 -11.63 3.79 14.31
CA ASN A 261 -11.91 3.74 15.73
C ASN A 261 -10.60 3.98 16.51
N TYR A 262 -10.60 4.97 17.40
CA TYR A 262 -9.41 5.42 18.11
C TYR A 262 -9.15 4.68 19.43
N GLY A 263 -10.11 3.84 19.88
CA GLY A 263 -10.11 3.23 21.20
C GLY A 263 -8.91 2.34 21.53
N ALA A 264 -8.28 1.72 20.52
CA ALA A 264 -7.09 0.88 20.71
C ALA A 264 -5.76 1.66 20.67
N ILE A 265 -5.79 2.92 20.18
CA ILE A 265 -4.60 3.74 20.00
C ILE A 265 -4.29 4.53 21.26
N ASP A 266 -5.31 5.21 21.81
CA ASP A 266 -5.19 5.95 23.07
C ASP A 266 -6.42 5.69 23.95
N PRO A 267 -6.45 4.55 24.66
CA PRO A 267 -7.57 4.21 25.54
C PRO A 267 -7.87 5.28 26.60
N PRO A 268 -6.88 5.87 27.31
CA PRO A 268 -7.11 6.95 28.27
C PRO A 268 -7.83 8.16 27.67
N LEU A 269 -7.35 8.70 26.55
CA LEU A 269 -8.03 9.82 25.89
C LEU A 269 -9.44 9.44 25.44
N CYS A 270 -9.62 8.21 24.93
CA CYS A 270 -10.92 7.75 24.50
C CYS A 270 -11.94 7.67 25.65
N ARG A 271 -11.48 7.27 26.84
CA ARG A 271 -12.28 7.29 28.06
C ARG A 271 -12.67 8.70 28.44
N GLU A 272 -11.71 9.63 28.47
CA GLU A 272 -11.96 11.03 28.79
C GLU A 272 -13.05 11.61 27.87
N LEU A 273 -12.87 11.47 26.56
CA LEU A 273 -13.82 11.98 25.56
C LEU A 273 -15.18 11.29 25.65
N PHE A 274 -15.24 9.99 25.99
CA PHE A 274 -16.50 9.31 26.23
C PHE A 274 -17.23 9.86 27.45
N ILE A 275 -16.54 10.10 28.57
CA ILE A 275 -17.17 10.66 29.76
C ILE A 275 -17.63 12.08 29.49
N ARG A 276 -16.76 12.93 28.94
CA ARG A 276 -17.05 14.34 28.67
C ARG A 276 -18.20 14.50 27.67
N HIS A 277 -18.05 13.97 26.46
CA HIS A 277 -19.07 14.16 25.42
C HIS A 277 -20.25 13.19 25.55
N GLY A 278 -19.98 11.93 25.86
CA GLY A 278 -21.01 10.92 25.97
C GLY A 278 -21.90 11.11 27.20
N LEU A 279 -21.29 11.23 28.39
CA LEU A 279 -22.03 11.25 29.66
C LEU A 279 -22.37 12.65 30.15
N VAL A 280 -21.41 13.57 30.17
CA VAL A 280 -21.61 14.93 30.71
C VAL A 280 -22.45 15.76 29.74
N GLU A 281 -22.04 15.87 28.48
CA GLU A 281 -22.77 16.62 27.44
C GLU A 281 -24.02 15.90 26.89
N GLY A 282 -24.31 14.70 27.37
CA GLY A 282 -25.52 13.96 26.98
C GLY A 282 -25.50 13.40 25.54
N GLN A 283 -24.33 13.32 24.89
CA GLN A 283 -24.24 12.87 23.48
C GLN A 283 -24.23 11.34 23.33
N TRP A 284 -24.46 10.58 24.39
CA TRP A 284 -24.55 9.13 24.33
C TRP A 284 -25.97 8.63 24.05
N GLN A 285 -26.15 7.91 22.93
CA GLN A 285 -27.42 7.25 22.62
C GLN A 285 -27.48 5.89 23.32
N THR A 286 -28.21 5.82 24.43
CA THR A 286 -28.32 4.60 25.23
C THR A 286 -29.74 4.31 25.72
N ARG A 287 -29.96 3.05 26.12
CA ARG A 287 -31.18 2.56 26.75
C ARG A 287 -31.08 2.49 28.28
N HIS A 288 -29.95 2.91 28.87
CA HIS A 288 -29.78 2.90 30.32
C HIS A 288 -30.68 3.94 30.98
N VAL A 289 -31.54 3.47 31.89
CA VAL A 289 -32.54 4.32 32.57
C VAL A 289 -31.87 5.39 33.44
N PHE A 290 -30.78 5.04 34.15
CA PHE A 290 -30.07 5.99 35.00
C PHE A 290 -29.59 7.22 34.23
N PHE A 291 -29.17 7.03 32.97
CA PHE A 291 -28.62 8.11 32.16
C PHE A 291 -29.70 9.14 31.82
N HIS A 292 -30.89 8.68 31.42
CA HIS A 292 -32.03 9.57 31.16
C HIS A 292 -32.53 10.27 32.43
N ALA A 293 -32.53 9.57 33.57
CA ALA A 293 -32.86 10.17 34.86
C ALA A 293 -31.85 11.26 35.26
N ASN A 294 -30.55 11.03 35.05
CA ASN A 294 -29.50 12.02 35.32
C ASN A 294 -29.66 13.27 34.43
N LEU A 295 -29.92 13.08 33.13
CA LEU A 295 -30.15 14.22 32.21
C LEU A 295 -31.40 15.02 32.59
N GLN A 296 -32.48 14.35 33.01
CA GLN A 296 -33.69 15.03 33.47
C GLN A 296 -33.41 15.84 34.75
N LEU A 297 -32.68 15.27 35.71
CA LEU A 297 -32.32 15.96 36.94
C LEU A 297 -31.47 17.21 36.66
N LEU A 298 -30.49 17.12 35.75
CA LEU A 298 -29.69 18.28 35.34
C LEU A 298 -30.56 19.38 34.73
N ALA A 299 -31.48 19.02 33.84
CA ALA A 299 -32.42 19.98 33.23
C ALA A 299 -33.37 20.63 34.25
N GLU A 300 -33.82 19.87 35.26
CA GLU A 300 -34.63 20.40 36.36
C GLU A 300 -33.85 21.41 37.22
N VAL A 301 -32.59 21.09 37.54
CA VAL A 301 -31.70 21.98 38.30
C VAL A 301 -31.41 23.28 37.53
N GLU A 302 -31.09 23.19 36.25
CA GLU A 302 -30.86 24.35 35.39
C GLU A 302 -32.12 25.24 35.31
N ALA A 303 -33.31 24.64 35.16
CA ALA A 303 -34.57 25.38 35.17
C ALA A 303 -34.86 26.08 36.50
N MET A 304 -34.45 25.48 37.64
CA MET A 304 -34.57 26.10 38.97
C MET A 304 -33.63 27.29 39.15
N GLU A 305 -32.39 27.20 38.66
CA GLU A 305 -31.43 28.33 38.69
C GLU A 305 -31.94 29.54 37.91
N HIS A 306 -32.43 29.31 36.69
CA HIS A 306 -32.96 30.38 35.85
C HIS A 306 -34.15 31.10 36.51
N LYS A 307 -35.00 30.37 37.24
CA LYS A 307 -36.15 30.93 37.97
C LYS A 307 -35.72 31.68 39.24
N SER A 308 -34.72 31.15 39.96
CA SER A 308 -34.27 31.66 41.27
C SER A 308 -33.24 32.80 41.15
N ARG A 309 -32.64 32.99 39.96
CA ARG A 309 -31.51 33.92 39.71
C ARG A 309 -30.31 33.72 40.66
N ARG A 310 -30.21 32.57 41.32
CA ARG A 310 -29.02 32.09 42.03
C ARG A 310 -28.25 31.18 41.09
N ARG A 311 -26.98 31.47 40.88
CA ARG A 311 -26.08 30.77 39.93
C ARG A 311 -25.15 29.76 40.64
N ASP A 312 -25.53 29.30 41.83
CA ASP A 312 -24.68 28.53 42.74
C ASP A 312 -25.15 27.07 42.92
N ILE A 313 -26.08 26.59 42.10
CA ILE A 313 -26.75 25.29 42.25
C ILE A 313 -26.33 24.29 41.16
N LEU A 314 -26.03 24.76 39.95
CA LEU A 314 -25.56 23.93 38.85
C LEU A 314 -24.12 23.48 39.12
N VAL A 315 -23.94 22.18 39.20
CA VAL A 315 -22.63 21.54 39.25
C VAL A 315 -21.96 21.71 37.89
N ASP A 316 -20.70 22.16 37.87
CA ASP A 316 -19.97 22.36 36.62
C ASP A 316 -19.60 21.04 35.92
N ASP A 317 -19.31 21.12 34.63
CA ASP A 317 -18.99 19.97 33.79
C ASP A 317 -17.77 19.19 34.30
N GLU A 318 -16.80 19.86 34.94
CA GLU A 318 -15.62 19.23 35.52
C GLU A 318 -15.96 18.39 36.76
N THR A 319 -16.87 18.87 37.60
CA THR A 319 -17.35 18.09 38.75
C THR A 319 -18.19 16.90 38.28
N LEU A 320 -19.03 17.06 37.24
CA LEU A 320 -19.76 15.95 36.62
C LEU A 320 -18.80 14.93 35.99
N PHE A 321 -17.77 15.40 35.30
CA PHE A 321 -16.73 14.55 34.74
C PHE A 321 -16.04 13.73 35.83
N THR A 322 -15.59 14.38 36.91
CA THR A 322 -14.94 13.74 38.06
C THR A 322 -15.86 12.71 38.73
N PHE A 323 -17.16 13.04 38.86
CA PHE A 323 -18.17 12.15 39.42
C PHE A 323 -18.27 10.82 38.63
N TYR A 324 -18.33 10.91 37.30
CA TYR A 324 -18.37 9.74 36.42
C TYR A 324 -17.02 9.02 36.38
N GLU A 325 -15.91 9.76 36.32
CA GLU A 325 -14.57 9.21 36.27
C GLU A 325 -14.26 8.32 37.47
N GLN A 326 -14.66 8.70 38.67
CA GLN A 326 -14.43 7.91 39.87
C GLN A 326 -15.22 6.60 39.91
N ARG A 327 -16.34 6.53 39.18
CA ARG A 327 -17.29 5.40 39.23
C ARG A 327 -17.13 4.43 38.06
N ILE A 328 -16.68 4.92 36.92
CA ILE A 328 -16.59 4.14 35.68
C ILE A 328 -15.22 3.49 35.57
N GLY A 329 -15.21 2.19 35.27
CA GLY A 329 -13.99 1.39 35.06
C GLY A 329 -13.01 2.04 34.06
N ALA A 330 -11.71 1.87 34.31
CA ALA A 330 -10.64 2.45 33.50
C ALA A 330 -10.61 1.88 32.05
N ASP A 331 -11.20 0.71 31.83
CA ASP A 331 -11.32 0.03 30.53
C ASP A 331 -12.50 0.52 29.69
N VAL A 332 -13.35 1.39 30.23
CA VAL A 332 -14.55 1.87 29.56
C VAL A 332 -14.23 3.04 28.63
N VAL A 333 -13.85 2.71 27.40
CA VAL A 333 -13.45 3.70 26.39
C VAL A 333 -14.49 3.92 25.27
N SER A 334 -15.65 3.27 25.36
CA SER A 334 -16.74 3.38 24.38
C SER A 334 -18.08 2.98 24.98
N ALA A 335 -19.18 3.26 24.28
CA ALA A 335 -20.52 2.79 24.64
C ALA A 335 -20.58 1.27 24.81
N ARG A 336 -19.94 0.50 23.90
CA ARG A 336 -19.91 -0.97 23.98
C ARG A 336 -19.11 -1.49 25.17
N HIS A 337 -18.03 -0.80 25.51
CA HIS A 337 -17.25 -1.12 26.72
C HIS A 337 -18.07 -0.82 27.97
N PHE A 338 -18.80 0.30 28.00
CA PHE A 338 -19.69 0.63 29.12
C PHE A 338 -20.77 -0.44 29.27
N ASP A 339 -21.45 -0.84 28.21
CA ASP A 339 -22.51 -1.86 28.28
C ASP A 339 -22.00 -3.20 28.83
N SER A 340 -20.77 -3.57 28.45
CA SER A 340 -20.11 -4.79 28.94
C SER A 340 -19.71 -4.68 30.40
N TRP A 341 -19.17 -3.53 30.80
CA TRP A 341 -18.77 -3.22 32.18
C TRP A 341 -19.99 -3.14 33.11
N TRP A 342 -21.02 -2.38 32.72
CA TRP A 342 -22.23 -2.13 33.49
C TRP A 342 -23.01 -3.39 33.82
N LYS A 343 -23.04 -4.38 32.91
CA LYS A 343 -23.65 -5.68 33.17
C LYS A 343 -23.08 -6.40 34.39
N LYS A 344 -21.77 -6.23 34.64
CA LYS A 344 -21.06 -6.81 35.78
C LYS A 344 -21.17 -5.92 37.01
N ALA A 345 -20.97 -4.62 36.83
CA ALA A 345 -21.00 -3.64 37.93
C ALA A 345 -22.36 -3.62 38.66
N ARG A 346 -23.48 -3.61 37.90
CA ARG A 346 -24.85 -3.58 38.45
C ARG A 346 -25.29 -4.83 39.24
N GLN A 347 -24.48 -5.89 39.24
CA GLN A 347 -24.76 -7.11 40.01
C GLN A 347 -24.06 -7.10 41.38
N ILE A 348 -23.11 -6.17 41.56
CA ILE A 348 -22.27 -6.05 42.76
C ILE A 348 -22.82 -4.95 43.68
N GLU A 349 -23.55 -3.97 43.12
CA GLU A 349 -24.49 -3.09 43.83
C GLU A 349 -25.88 -3.71 43.88
#